data_AF-A0A940J9P3-F1
#
_entry.id   AF-A0A940J9P3-F1
#
_cell.length_a   1.000
_cell.length_b   1.000
_cell.length_c   1.000
_cell.angle_alpha   90.00
_cell.angle_beta   90.00
_cell.angle_gamma   90.00
#
_symmetry.space_group_name_H-M   'P 1'
#
loop_
_entity.id
_entity.type
_entity.pdbx_description
1 polymer ?
#
loop_
_entity_poly.entity_id
_entity_poly.type
_entity_poly.pdbx_seq_one_letter_code
_entity_poly.pdbx_strand_id
1 'polypeptide(L)'
;MSAPEVRVQQAITVCLRLVHEVAVLRARVLLPADGDLPPTMVTLEPHGPLLIERPEGTVEVPHHELPHGSEPDVPMPDTPELGPYPPFELAEGGVVTGMIGALDGLAAALRRMAAAIGPEAVLACDLTTTDPQRPLGVVARTGDPVVVLIGDDVFELPA
;
A
#
# COMPACT_ATOMS: atom_id res chain seq x y z
N MET A 1 -24.14 1.36 1.27
CA MET A 1 -23.00 0.43 1.36
C MET A 1 -22.90 -0.06 2.79
N SER A 2 -22.60 -1.35 2.97
CA SER A 2 -22.28 -1.93 4.27
C SER A 2 -20.88 -1.46 4.73
N ALA A 3 -20.60 -1.47 6.04
CA ALA A 3 -19.26 -1.10 6.55
C ALA A 3 -18.11 -1.93 5.94
N PRO A 4 -18.29 -3.22 5.62
CA PRO A 4 -17.30 -4.01 4.89
C PRO A 4 -17.06 -3.53 3.45
N GLU A 5 -18.14 -3.23 2.71
CA GLU A 5 -18.03 -2.66 1.36
C GLU A 5 -17.30 -1.32 1.36
N VAL A 6 -17.54 -0.49 2.39
CA VAL A 6 -16.82 0.78 2.56
C VAL A 6 -15.32 0.54 2.75
N ARG A 7 -14.91 -0.44 3.57
CA ARG A 7 -13.49 -0.75 3.78
C ARG A 7 -12.81 -1.27 2.51
N VAL A 8 -13.48 -2.12 1.75
CA VAL A 8 -12.97 -2.58 0.44
C VAL A 8 -12.81 -1.39 -0.51
N GLN A 9 -13.81 -0.49 -0.59
CA GLN A 9 -13.72 0.69 -1.44
C GLN A 9 -12.58 1.62 -1.02
N GLN A 10 -12.38 1.84 0.29
CA GLN A 10 -11.26 2.62 0.81
C GLN A 10 -9.91 1.98 0.46
N ALA A 11 -9.79 0.66 0.56
CA ALA A 11 -8.61 -0.09 0.16
C ALA A 11 -8.30 0.10 -1.33
N ILE A 12 -9.32 0.02 -2.20
CA ILE A 12 -9.18 0.26 -3.63
C ILE A 12 -8.68 1.68 -3.89
N THR A 13 -9.28 2.70 -3.26
CA THR A 13 -8.87 4.09 -3.45
C THR A 13 -7.43 4.34 -2.98
N VAL A 14 -7.02 3.75 -1.85
CA VAL A 14 -5.62 3.86 -1.38
C VAL A 14 -4.66 3.20 -2.36
N CYS A 15 -4.98 2.02 -2.90
CA CYS A 15 -4.16 1.36 -3.92
C CYS A 15 -4.04 2.22 -5.20
N LEU A 16 -5.15 2.78 -5.68
CA LEU A 16 -5.16 3.69 -6.84
C LEU A 16 -4.27 4.90 -6.62
N ARG A 17 -4.37 5.52 -5.44
CA ARG A 17 -3.56 6.68 -5.08
C ARG A 17 -2.07 6.36 -5.03
N LEU A 18 -1.69 5.27 -4.36
CA LEU A 18 -0.29 4.86 -4.30
C LEU A 18 0.29 4.60 -5.71
N VAL A 19 -0.47 3.95 -6.58
CA VAL A 19 -0.01 3.64 -7.94
C VAL A 19 0.04 4.89 -8.82
N HIS A 20 -0.95 5.77 -8.78
CA HIS A 20 -1.03 6.91 -9.69
C HIS A 20 -0.34 8.18 -9.20
N GLU A 21 -0.37 8.46 -7.89
CA GLU A 21 0.20 9.70 -7.33
C GLU A 21 1.61 9.47 -6.77
N VAL A 22 1.87 8.32 -6.16
CA VAL A 22 3.17 7.99 -5.53
C VAL A 22 4.07 7.18 -6.48
N ALA A 23 3.51 6.66 -7.58
CA ALA A 23 4.21 5.87 -8.58
C ALA A 23 4.88 4.59 -8.01
N VAL A 24 4.20 3.90 -7.09
CA VAL A 24 4.66 2.60 -6.56
C VAL A 24 4.57 1.52 -7.65
N LEU A 25 5.47 0.54 -7.60
CA LEU A 25 5.46 -0.65 -8.48
C LEU A 25 4.30 -1.60 -8.17
N ARG A 26 3.81 -1.57 -6.93
CA ARG A 26 2.67 -2.36 -6.48
C ARG A 26 2.13 -1.79 -5.17
N ALA A 27 0.81 -1.77 -5.02
CA ALA A 27 0.12 -1.46 -3.76
C ALA A 27 -0.74 -2.66 -3.34
N ARG A 28 -0.77 -2.96 -2.05
CA ARG A 28 -1.52 -4.07 -1.44
C ARG A 28 -2.16 -3.63 -0.13
N VAL A 29 -3.44 -3.89 0.05
CA VAL A 29 -4.14 -3.73 1.32
C VAL A 29 -4.72 -5.07 1.74
N LEU A 30 -4.34 -5.55 2.92
CA LEU A 30 -4.99 -6.69 3.57
C LEU A 30 -6.01 -6.18 4.57
N LEU A 31 -7.27 -6.55 4.35
CA LEU A 31 -8.35 -6.45 5.32
C LEU A 31 -8.45 -7.81 6.04
N PRO A 32 -8.22 -7.89 7.35
CA PRO A 32 -8.37 -9.13 8.09
C PRO A 32 -9.85 -9.56 8.16
N ALA A 33 -10.06 -10.80 8.57
CA ALA A 33 -11.40 -11.32 8.83
C ALA A 33 -12.10 -10.50 9.91
N ASP A 34 -13.40 -10.28 9.76
CA ASP A 34 -14.22 -9.52 10.72
C ASP A 34 -15.58 -10.19 10.88
N GLY A 35 -15.76 -10.93 11.99
CA GLY A 35 -16.93 -11.77 12.20
C GLY A 35 -17.05 -12.84 11.11
N ASP A 36 -18.17 -12.83 10.37
CA ASP A 36 -18.44 -13.76 9.27
C ASP A 36 -17.77 -13.34 7.95
N LEU A 37 -17.07 -12.20 7.91
CA LEU A 37 -16.43 -11.71 6.70
C LEU A 37 -15.03 -12.31 6.57
N PRO A 38 -14.70 -12.94 5.44
CA PRO A 38 -13.37 -13.49 5.22
C PRO A 38 -12.32 -12.38 5.03
N PRO A 39 -11.03 -12.70 5.24
CA PRO A 39 -9.97 -11.76 4.91
C PRO A 39 -10.00 -11.44 3.42
N THR A 40 -9.74 -10.19 3.06
CA THR A 40 -9.73 -9.70 1.68
C THR A 40 -8.42 -8.98 1.39
N MET A 41 -7.71 -9.40 0.35
CA MET A 41 -6.54 -8.67 -0.16
C MET A 41 -6.95 -7.84 -1.39
N VAL A 42 -6.54 -6.58 -1.43
CA VAL A 42 -6.71 -5.70 -2.59
C VAL A 42 -5.33 -5.37 -3.14
N THR A 43 -5.03 -5.79 -4.35
CA THR A 43 -3.72 -5.58 -5.01
C THR A 43 -3.89 -4.79 -6.29
N LEU A 44 -3.01 -3.81 -6.52
CA LEU A 44 -2.92 -3.08 -7.78
C LEU A 44 -1.45 -2.87 -8.18
N GLU A 45 -1.16 -3.13 -9.44
CA GLU A 45 0.10 -2.79 -10.11
C GLU A 45 -0.13 -1.69 -11.16
N PRO A 46 0.88 -0.90 -11.53
CA PRO A 46 0.81 0.02 -12.65
C PRO A 46 0.34 -0.68 -13.92
N HIS A 47 -0.75 -0.18 -14.52
CA HIS A 47 -1.39 -0.72 -15.72
C HIS A 47 -1.92 -2.17 -15.62
N GLY A 48 -1.77 -2.81 -14.47
CA GLY A 48 -2.33 -4.14 -14.18
C GLY A 48 -3.80 -4.08 -13.76
N PRO A 49 -4.51 -5.21 -13.78
CA PRO A 49 -5.84 -5.28 -13.21
C PRO A 49 -5.80 -5.03 -11.69
N LEU A 50 -6.89 -4.51 -11.16
CA LEU A 50 -7.13 -4.55 -9.72
C LEU A 50 -7.55 -5.97 -9.35
N LEU A 51 -6.85 -6.57 -8.39
CA LEU A 51 -7.16 -7.89 -7.87
C LEU A 51 -7.80 -7.75 -6.48
N ILE A 52 -8.96 -8.37 -6.29
CA ILE A 52 -9.62 -8.49 -4.99
C ILE A 52 -9.70 -9.98 -4.66
N GLU A 53 -8.80 -10.44 -3.79
CA GLU A 53 -8.63 -11.84 -3.45
C GLU A 53 -9.31 -12.15 -2.12
N ARG A 54 -10.11 -13.22 -2.12
CA ARG A 54 -10.80 -13.78 -0.95
C ARG A 54 -10.63 -15.30 -0.97
N PRO A 55 -10.88 -16.02 0.16
CA PRO A 55 -10.82 -17.48 0.19
C PRO A 55 -11.69 -18.17 -0.86
N GLU A 56 -12.83 -17.58 -1.22
CA GLU A 56 -13.76 -18.07 -2.24
C GLU A 56 -13.29 -17.84 -3.68
N GLY A 57 -12.31 -16.97 -3.91
CA GLY A 57 -11.75 -16.68 -5.23
C GLY A 57 -11.29 -15.24 -5.40
N THR A 58 -10.83 -14.95 -6.62
CA THR A 58 -10.29 -13.65 -7.01
C THR A 58 -11.24 -12.96 -7.98
N VAL A 59 -11.56 -11.71 -7.69
CA VAL A 59 -12.22 -10.80 -8.64
C VAL A 59 -11.14 -9.95 -9.30
N GLU A 60 -11.10 -9.94 -10.62
CA GLU A 60 -10.21 -9.09 -11.41
C GLU A 60 -11.03 -7.98 -12.06
N VAL A 61 -10.64 -6.73 -11.83
CA VAL A 61 -11.22 -5.57 -12.52
C VAL A 61 -10.17 -5.03 -13.49
N PRO A 62 -10.44 -5.05 -14.81
CA PRO A 62 -9.51 -4.52 -15.81
C PRO A 62 -9.13 -3.06 -15.52
N HIS A 63 -7.86 -2.71 -15.75
CA HIS A 63 -7.33 -1.39 -15.39
C HIS A 63 -8.13 -0.20 -15.98
N HIS A 64 -8.66 -0.36 -17.20
CA HIS A 64 -9.41 0.68 -17.89
C HIS A 64 -10.83 0.91 -17.33
N GLU A 65 -11.33 0.01 -16.49
CA GLU A 65 -12.62 0.11 -15.81
C GLU A 65 -12.49 0.74 -14.41
N LEU A 66 -11.26 1.01 -13.95
CA LEU A 66 -11.02 1.61 -12.65
C LEU A 66 -11.46 3.08 -12.61
N PRO A 67 -11.93 3.58 -11.45
CA PRO A 67 -12.37 4.96 -11.29
C PRO A 67 -11.17 5.92 -11.24
N HIS A 68 -10.60 6.21 -12.41
CA HIS A 68 -9.48 7.15 -12.55
C HIS A 68 -9.95 8.58 -12.27
N GLY A 69 -9.32 9.25 -11.30
CA GLY A 69 -9.54 10.68 -11.02
C GLY A 69 -10.97 11.06 -10.60
N SER A 70 -11.80 10.08 -10.22
CA SER A 70 -13.14 10.33 -9.70
C SER A 70 -13.07 10.56 -8.20
N GLU A 71 -13.94 11.43 -7.67
CA GLU A 71 -14.11 11.54 -6.22
C GLU A 71 -14.53 10.15 -5.68
N PRO A 72 -13.87 9.67 -4.61
CA PRO A 72 -14.24 8.39 -4.04
C PRO A 72 -15.65 8.46 -3.48
N ASP A 73 -16.45 7.42 -3.76
CA ASP A 73 -17.82 7.25 -3.26
C ASP A 73 -17.89 7.09 -1.72
N VAL A 74 -16.72 7.03 -1.06
CA VAL A 74 -16.56 6.88 0.38
C VAL A 74 -15.62 7.96 0.92
N PRO A 75 -15.87 8.46 2.15
CA PRO A 75 -14.95 9.39 2.80
C PRO A 75 -13.54 8.80 2.86
N MET A 76 -12.58 9.54 2.33
CA MET A 76 -11.18 9.14 2.39
C MET A 76 -10.60 9.41 3.77
N PRO A 77 -9.69 8.54 4.23
CA PRO A 77 -8.74 8.89 5.26
C PRO A 77 -8.11 10.27 5.02
N ASP A 78 -7.89 11.04 6.08
CA ASP A 78 -6.93 12.15 6.00
C ASP A 78 -5.54 11.54 5.83
N THR A 79 -5.04 11.64 4.60
CA THR A 79 -3.76 11.09 4.21
C THR A 79 -2.77 12.25 4.07
N PRO A 80 -1.54 12.13 4.58
CA PRO A 80 -0.52 13.12 4.28
C PRO A 80 -0.30 13.21 2.76
N GLU A 81 0.05 14.39 2.27
CA GLU A 81 0.44 14.58 0.88
C GLU A 81 1.67 13.73 0.57
N LEU A 82 1.51 12.77 -0.33
CA LEU A 82 2.59 11.99 -0.92
C LEU A 82 2.73 12.40 -2.38
N GLY A 83 3.97 12.59 -2.82
CA GLY A 83 4.30 12.78 -4.23
C GLY A 83 5.03 11.56 -4.78
N PRO A 84 5.30 11.55 -6.10
CA PRO A 84 6.13 10.51 -6.69
C PRO A 84 7.54 10.58 -6.09
N TYR A 85 8.06 9.43 -5.69
CA TYR A 85 9.45 9.33 -5.24
C TYR A 85 10.36 8.99 -6.43
N PRO A 86 11.52 9.65 -6.58
CA PRO A 86 12.57 9.08 -7.43
C PRO A 86 13.01 7.72 -6.88
N PRO A 87 13.71 6.89 -7.68
CA PRO A 87 14.22 5.61 -7.21
C PRO A 87 15.09 5.78 -5.96
N PHE A 88 14.87 4.95 -4.95
CA PHE A 88 15.65 4.98 -3.72
C PHE A 88 17.08 4.44 -3.93
N GLU A 89 18.07 5.12 -3.37
CA GLU A 89 19.46 4.64 -3.35
C GLU A 89 19.69 3.70 -2.17
N LEU A 90 20.25 2.54 -2.45
CA LEU A 90 20.57 1.51 -1.47
C LEU A 90 22.09 1.35 -1.33
N ALA A 91 22.60 1.40 -0.11
CA ALA A 91 23.96 1.00 0.22
C ALA A 91 24.01 -0.46 0.71
N GLU A 92 25.23 -0.97 0.95
CA GLU A 92 25.43 -2.28 1.57
C GLU A 92 24.74 -2.37 2.95
N GLY A 93 24.21 -3.55 3.27
CA GLY A 93 23.56 -3.82 4.55
C GLY A 93 22.13 -3.26 4.69
N GLY A 94 21.47 -2.90 3.60
CA GLY A 94 20.06 -2.46 3.62
C GLY A 94 19.86 -1.00 4.03
N VAL A 95 20.93 -0.21 4.03
CA VAL A 95 20.85 1.22 4.35
C VAL A 95 20.32 1.99 3.15
N VAL A 96 19.22 2.71 3.34
CA VAL A 96 18.71 3.68 2.37
C VAL A 96 19.50 4.98 2.51
N THR A 97 20.33 5.31 1.52
CA THR A 97 21.24 6.47 1.59
C THR A 97 20.72 7.72 0.91
N GLY A 98 19.70 7.57 0.05
CA GLY A 98 19.03 8.67 -0.64
C GLY A 98 17.77 9.15 0.10
N MET A 99 17.39 10.42 -0.14
CA MET A 99 16.14 11.02 0.33
C MET A 99 15.89 10.91 1.85
N ILE A 100 16.74 11.59 2.63
CA ILE A 100 16.63 11.65 4.10
C ILE A 100 15.19 11.99 4.52
N GLY A 101 14.59 11.13 5.35
CA GLY A 101 13.23 11.28 5.88
C GLY A 101 12.10 10.90 4.92
N ALA A 102 12.38 10.57 3.66
CA ALA A 102 11.34 10.12 2.73
C ALA A 102 10.77 8.75 3.13
N LEU A 103 11.62 7.81 3.55
CA LEU A 103 11.18 6.50 4.03
C LEU A 103 10.36 6.62 5.32
N ASP A 104 10.79 7.45 6.26
CA ASP A 104 10.05 7.71 7.51
C ASP A 104 8.70 8.39 7.22
N GLY A 105 8.69 9.36 6.30
CA GLY A 105 7.47 10.04 5.86
C GLY A 105 6.49 9.09 5.18
N LEU A 106 6.97 8.23 4.28
CA LEU A 106 6.19 7.19 3.64
C LEU A 106 5.66 6.19 4.66
N ALA A 107 6.51 5.67 5.54
CA ALA A 107 6.13 4.74 6.60
C ALA A 107 5.01 5.31 7.49
N ALA A 108 5.16 6.56 7.93
CA ALA A 108 4.14 7.26 8.72
C ALA A 108 2.84 7.49 7.93
N ALA A 109 2.93 7.74 6.62
CA ALA A 109 1.77 7.87 5.75
C ALA A 109 1.03 6.54 5.57
N LEU A 110 1.75 5.46 5.26
CA LEU A 110 1.18 4.13 5.11
C LEU A 110 0.49 3.68 6.40
N ARG A 111 1.12 3.90 7.56
CA ARG A 111 0.51 3.58 8.86
C ARG A 111 -0.78 4.35 9.11
N ARG A 112 -0.82 5.66 8.77
CA ARG A 112 -2.03 6.48 8.89
C ARG A 112 -3.14 6.02 7.95
N MET A 113 -2.80 5.70 6.69
CA MET A 113 -3.74 5.15 5.72
C MET A 113 -4.31 3.81 6.17
N ALA A 114 -3.46 2.89 6.64
CA ALA A 114 -3.89 1.60 7.19
C ALA A 114 -4.85 1.80 8.37
N ALA A 115 -4.49 2.62 9.36
CA ALA A 115 -5.31 2.91 10.53
C ALA A 115 -6.70 3.46 10.18
N ALA A 116 -6.77 4.28 9.14
CA ALA A 116 -8.01 4.90 8.72
C ALA A 116 -8.93 3.97 7.91
N ILE A 117 -8.38 2.95 7.24
CA ILE A 117 -9.15 1.85 6.67
C ILE A 117 -9.69 0.95 7.81
N GLY A 118 -8.85 0.64 8.78
CA GLY A 118 -9.25 -0.12 9.97
C GLY A 118 -8.07 -0.44 10.89
N PRO A 119 -8.32 -0.71 12.18
CA PRO A 119 -7.27 -0.88 13.18
C PRO A 119 -6.33 -2.05 12.87
N GLU A 120 -6.82 -3.08 12.18
CA GLU A 120 -6.06 -4.29 11.86
C GLU A 120 -5.69 -4.40 10.36
N ALA A 121 -6.03 -3.39 9.55
CA ALA A 121 -5.68 -3.38 8.14
C ALA A 121 -4.15 -3.26 7.97
N VAL A 122 -3.60 -4.00 7.02
CA VAL A 122 -2.18 -3.93 6.66
C VAL A 122 -2.06 -3.28 5.29
N LEU A 123 -1.21 -2.28 5.16
CA LEU A 123 -0.90 -1.64 3.89
C LEU A 123 0.55 -1.94 3.52
N ALA A 124 0.78 -2.36 2.29
CA ALA A 124 2.09 -2.62 1.74
C ALA A 124 2.24 -1.99 0.36
N CYS A 125 3.43 -1.49 0.04
CA CYS A 125 3.76 -1.09 -1.32
C CYS A 125 5.22 -1.40 -1.66
N ASP A 126 5.48 -1.59 -2.95
CA ASP A 126 6.81 -1.85 -3.50
C ASP A 126 7.25 -0.62 -4.31
N LEU A 127 8.44 -0.06 -4.05
CA LEU A 127 8.99 1.12 -4.73
C LEU A 127 10.22 0.77 -5.55
N THR A 128 10.50 1.61 -6.55
CA THR A 128 11.73 1.51 -7.34
C THR A 128 12.95 1.88 -6.51
N THR A 129 14.05 1.19 -6.79
CA THR A 129 15.38 1.54 -6.28
C THR A 129 16.33 1.72 -7.46
N THR A 130 17.55 2.18 -7.21
CA THR A 130 18.60 2.26 -8.23
C THR A 130 19.01 0.90 -8.78
N ASP A 131 18.66 -0.20 -8.10
CA ASP A 131 18.78 -1.57 -8.59
C ASP A 131 17.39 -2.16 -8.86
N PRO A 132 16.95 -2.25 -10.13
CA PRO A 132 15.62 -2.77 -10.48
C PRO A 132 15.36 -4.21 -10.03
N GLN A 133 16.38 -4.99 -9.66
CA GLN A 133 16.21 -6.35 -9.13
C GLN A 133 15.94 -6.37 -7.62
N ARG A 134 16.07 -5.22 -6.95
CA ARG A 134 15.91 -5.06 -5.50
C ARG A 134 14.90 -3.96 -5.20
N PRO A 135 13.60 -4.20 -5.43
CA PRO A 135 12.56 -3.24 -5.05
C PRO A 135 12.56 -3.02 -3.53
N LEU A 136 12.17 -1.81 -3.13
CA LEU A 136 12.01 -1.44 -1.72
C LEU A 136 10.55 -1.66 -1.32
N GLY A 137 10.27 -2.72 -0.57
CA GLY A 137 8.95 -2.94 0.02
C GLY A 137 8.82 -2.20 1.34
N VAL A 138 7.66 -1.58 1.59
CA VAL A 138 7.31 -0.99 2.89
C VAL A 138 5.96 -1.53 3.32
N VAL A 139 5.89 -2.07 4.53
CA VAL A 139 4.69 -2.67 5.11
C VAL A 139 4.38 -2.00 6.45
N ALA A 140 3.14 -1.54 6.61
CA ALA A 140 2.69 -0.83 7.80
C ALA A 140 1.35 -1.36 8.30
N ARG A 141 1.25 -1.52 9.61
CA ARG A 141 0.02 -1.76 10.37
C ARG A 141 0.00 -0.85 11.60
N THR A 142 -1.19 -0.51 12.09
CA THR A 142 -1.34 0.16 13.39
C THR A 142 -0.78 -0.71 14.51
N GLY A 143 0.03 -0.13 15.40
CA GLY A 143 0.56 -0.81 16.59
C GLY A 143 1.81 -1.66 16.38
N ASP A 144 2.18 -1.98 15.13
CA ASP A 144 3.37 -2.77 14.82
C ASP A 144 4.54 -1.89 14.30
N PRO A 145 5.80 -2.36 14.45
CA PRO A 145 6.93 -1.81 13.70
C PRO A 145 6.63 -1.78 12.20
N VAL A 146 7.10 -0.74 11.52
CA VAL A 146 7.07 -0.72 10.05
C VAL A 146 8.15 -1.67 9.55
N VAL A 147 7.79 -2.55 8.64
CA VAL A 147 8.71 -3.51 8.05
C VAL A 147 9.13 -3.03 6.68
N VAL A 148 10.42 -3.08 6.41
CA VAL A 148 11.02 -2.76 5.12
C VAL A 148 11.66 -3.99 4.52
N LEU A 149 11.41 -4.20 3.24
CA LEU A 149 11.89 -5.32 2.45
C LEU A 149 12.84 -4.79 1.38
N ILE A 150 14.03 -5.37 1.24
CA ILE A 150 14.97 -5.02 0.18
C ILE A 150 15.42 -6.32 -0.49
N GLY A 151 14.79 -6.67 -1.61
CA GLY A 151 14.93 -8.02 -2.16
C GLY A 151 14.36 -9.05 -1.16
N ASP A 152 15.20 -9.98 -0.69
CA ASP A 152 14.83 -11.00 0.29
C ASP A 152 15.11 -10.59 1.75
N ASP A 153 15.80 -9.47 1.96
CA ASP A 153 16.17 -8.99 3.29
C ASP A 153 15.02 -8.25 3.97
N VAL A 154 14.84 -8.48 5.27
CA VAL A 154 13.78 -7.88 6.10
C VAL A 154 14.39 -7.03 7.21
N PHE A 155 13.91 -5.79 7.31
CA PHE A 155 14.34 -4.81 8.31
C PHE A 155 13.14 -4.22 9.04
N GLU A 156 13.31 -3.87 10.31
CA GLU A 156 12.34 -3.08 11.05
C GLU A 156 12.79 -1.62 11.07
N LEU A 157 11.88 -0.69 10.73
CA LEU A 157 12.13 0.72 10.94
C LEU A 157 12.05 1.03 12.45
N PRO A 158 13.04 1.75 13.00
CA PRO A 158 12.94 2.25 14.36
C PRO A 158 11.73 3.18 14.50
N ALA A 159 11.09 3.13 15.66
CA ALA A 159 9.88 3.90 15.98
C ALA A 159 10.16 5.37 16.27
#